data_AF-A0A1Q9JTB2-F1
#
_entry.id   AF-A0A1Q9JTB2-F1
#
_cell.length_a   1.000
_cell.length_b   1.000
_cell.length_c   1.000
_cell.angle_alpha   90.00
_cell.angle_beta   90.00
_cell.angle_gamma   90.00
#
_symmetry.space_group_name_H-M   'P 1'
#
loop_
_entity.id
_entity.type
_entity.pdbx_description
1 polymer ?
#
loop_
_entity_poly.entity_id
_entity_poly.type
_entity_poly.pdbx_seq_one_letter_code
_entity_poly.pdbx_strand_id
1 'polypeptide(L)'
;MKYNLEHFTEIMEQQMSSDAKEIGEQSDTLYAKLVSDRTKDISSSDIQDIVSEIDDFLHKHASVDLDRNSYWTAITDAYKSDYVKNITDAKYGLGASEYIVKAFQYYVDNRQE
;
A
#
# COMPACT_ATOMS: atom_id res chain seq x y z
N MET A 1 -9.45 -11.37 27.70
CA MET A 1 -8.11 -12.00 27.58
C MET A 1 -7.28 -11.10 26.68
N LYS A 2 -6.42 -10.25 27.25
CA LYS A 2 -5.47 -9.43 26.47
C LYS A 2 -4.29 -10.33 26.12
N TYR A 3 -4.37 -11.01 24.99
CA TYR A 3 -3.18 -11.65 24.43
C TYR A 3 -2.26 -10.54 23.92
N ASN A 4 -1.01 -10.57 24.39
CA ASN A 4 0.00 -9.56 24.18
C ASN A 4 0.27 -9.36 22.68
N LEU A 5 -0.21 -8.23 22.15
CA LEU A 5 0.12 -7.73 20.81
C LEU A 5 1.63 -7.52 20.64
N GLU A 6 2.39 -7.40 21.72
CA GLU A 6 3.85 -7.24 21.72
C GLU A 6 4.60 -8.42 21.08
N HIS A 7 4.04 -9.64 21.13
CA HIS A 7 4.65 -10.82 20.50
C HIS A 7 3.97 -11.22 19.20
N PHE A 8 2.90 -10.53 18.78
CA PHE A 8 2.20 -10.87 17.54
C PHE A 8 3.09 -10.56 16.32
N THR A 9 3.80 -9.43 16.36
CA THR A 9 4.79 -9.05 15.35
C THR A 9 5.95 -10.05 15.29
N GLU A 10 6.44 -10.48 16.45
CA GLU A 10 7.58 -11.41 16.57
C GLU A 10 7.23 -12.83 16.09
N ILE A 11 6.01 -13.29 16.36
CA ILE A 11 5.49 -14.59 15.88
C ILE A 11 5.21 -14.54 14.37
N MET A 12 4.67 -13.42 13.86
CA MET A 12 4.50 -13.19 12.42
C MET A 12 5.85 -13.15 11.70
N GLU A 13 6.85 -12.42 12.24
CA GLU A 13 8.20 -12.35 11.68
C GLU A 13 8.93 -13.71 11.70
N GLN A 14 8.75 -14.52 12.75
CA GLN A 14 9.33 -15.86 12.83
C GLN A 14 8.68 -16.87 11.87
N GLN A 15 7.41 -16.69 11.51
CA GLN A 15 6.67 -17.59 10.60
C GLN A 15 6.64 -17.11 9.13
N MET A 16 7.09 -15.89 8.85
CA MET A 16 7.22 -15.38 7.49
C MET A 16 8.39 -16.06 6.77
N SER A 17 8.15 -16.56 5.55
CA SER A 17 9.24 -17.01 4.69
C SER A 17 10.16 -15.84 4.34
N SER A 18 11.39 -16.14 3.92
CA SER A 18 12.31 -15.15 3.33
C SER A 18 11.61 -14.28 2.28
N ASP A 19 10.76 -14.91 1.47
CA ASP A 19 10.05 -14.29 0.38
C ASP A 19 8.98 -13.31 0.92
N ALA A 20 8.26 -13.69 1.97
CA ALA A 20 7.27 -12.79 2.59
C ALA A 20 7.93 -11.57 3.24
N LYS A 21 9.12 -11.74 3.82
CA LYS A 21 9.91 -10.63 4.38
C LYS A 21 10.39 -9.69 3.28
N GLU A 22 10.96 -10.23 2.20
CA GLU A 22 11.42 -9.44 1.06
C GLU A 22 10.26 -8.68 0.40
N ILE A 23 9.09 -9.32 0.25
CA ILE A 23 7.88 -8.68 -0.27
C ILE A 23 7.46 -7.51 0.64
N GLY A 24 7.49 -7.69 1.96
CA GLY A 24 7.19 -6.64 2.92
C GLY A 24 8.14 -5.44 2.80
N GLU A 25 9.45 -5.69 2.75
CA GLU A 25 10.47 -4.64 2.64
C GLU A 25 10.37 -3.87 1.31
N GLN A 26 10.10 -4.57 0.21
CA GLN A 26 9.89 -3.95 -1.10
C GLN A 26 8.62 -3.11 -1.13
N SER A 27 7.51 -3.62 -0.57
CA SER A 27 6.27 -2.87 -0.45
C SER A 27 6.50 -1.58 0.34
N ASP A 28 7.14 -1.68 1.51
CA ASP A 28 7.43 -0.54 2.38
C ASP A 28 8.27 0.53 1.68
N THR A 29 9.24 0.12 0.87
CA THR A 29 10.09 1.01 0.07
C THR A 29 9.27 1.78 -0.96
N LEU A 30 8.36 1.10 -1.67
CA LEU A 30 7.52 1.73 -2.68
C LEU A 30 6.54 2.74 -2.06
N TYR A 31 5.89 2.37 -0.95
CA TYR A 31 5.00 3.28 -0.23
C TYR A 31 5.77 4.47 0.38
N ALA A 32 6.97 4.25 0.91
CA ALA A 32 7.83 5.33 1.41
C ALA A 32 8.23 6.30 0.27
N LYS A 33 8.57 5.76 -0.90
CA LYS A 33 8.89 6.55 -2.11
C LYS A 33 7.69 7.41 -2.53
N LEU A 34 6.49 6.83 -2.57
CA LEU A 34 5.25 7.53 -2.92
C LEU A 34 4.96 8.73 -2.01
N VAL A 35 5.18 8.58 -0.70
CA VAL A 35 4.88 9.62 0.29
C VAL A 35 6.08 10.48 0.69
N SER A 36 7.24 10.28 0.06
CA SER A 36 8.48 11.00 0.38
C SER A 36 8.40 12.50 0.07
N ASP A 37 7.72 12.85 -1.02
CA ASP A 37 7.48 14.23 -1.44
C ASP A 37 5.99 14.44 -1.77
N ARG A 38 5.22 14.73 -0.72
CA ARG A 38 3.78 14.98 -0.81
C ARG A 38 3.42 16.37 -1.33
N THR A 39 4.42 17.17 -1.73
CA THR A 39 4.17 18.46 -2.39
C THR A 39 3.95 18.29 -3.90
N LYS A 40 4.34 17.12 -4.45
CA LYS A 40 4.10 16.77 -5.84
C LYS A 40 2.62 16.59 -6.12
N ASP A 41 2.24 16.93 -7.35
CA ASP A 41 0.89 16.71 -7.84
C ASP A 41 0.64 15.21 -8.03
N ILE A 42 -0.50 14.72 -7.56
CA ILE A 42 -0.88 13.31 -7.68
C ILE A 42 -0.96 12.83 -9.14
N SER A 43 -1.22 13.73 -10.09
CA SER A 43 -1.30 13.45 -11.52
C SER A 43 0.06 13.49 -12.23
N SER A 44 1.13 13.90 -11.54
CA SER A 44 2.46 13.97 -12.13
C SER A 44 2.98 12.59 -12.52
N SER A 45 3.75 12.53 -13.61
CA SER A 45 4.37 11.29 -14.08
C SER A 45 5.18 10.61 -12.98
N ASP A 46 5.95 11.40 -12.20
CA ASP A 46 6.76 10.89 -11.09
C ASP A 46 5.92 10.08 -10.09
N ILE A 47 4.72 10.57 -9.73
CA ILE A 47 3.84 9.90 -8.78
C ILE A 47 3.15 8.71 -9.43
N GLN A 48 2.66 8.88 -10.66
CA GLN A 48 1.93 7.82 -11.35
C GLN A 48 2.82 6.65 -11.77
N ASP A 49 4.11 6.89 -12.05
CA ASP A 49 5.11 5.84 -12.29
C ASP A 49 5.32 5.00 -11.02
N ILE A 50 5.38 5.64 -9.84
CA ILE A 50 5.47 4.94 -8.55
C ILE A 50 4.20 4.12 -8.28
N VAL A 51 3.02 4.69 -8.56
CA VAL A 51 1.75 3.97 -8.39
C VAL A 51 1.66 2.77 -9.33
N SER A 52 2.13 2.88 -10.57
CA SER A 52 2.20 1.75 -11.50
C SER A 52 3.17 0.67 -11.01
N GLU A 53 4.33 1.07 -10.48
CA GLU A 53 5.31 0.14 -9.86
C GLU A 53 4.68 -0.63 -8.69
N ILE A 54 3.88 0.07 -7.87
CA ILE A 54 3.09 -0.55 -6.77
C ILE A 54 2.03 -1.52 -7.32
N ASP A 55 1.30 -1.15 -8.38
CA ASP A 55 0.27 -2.02 -8.97
C ASP A 55 0.88 -3.33 -9.49
N ASP A 56 1.95 -3.23 -10.27
CA ASP A 56 2.62 -4.40 -10.85
C ASP A 56 3.26 -5.27 -9.77
N PHE A 57 3.84 -4.66 -8.73
CA PHE A 57 4.37 -5.38 -7.59
C PHE A 57 3.27 -6.17 -6.87
N LEU A 58 2.18 -5.51 -6.51
CA LEU A 58 1.10 -6.16 -5.76
C LEU A 58 0.39 -7.23 -6.60
N HIS A 59 0.20 -7.00 -7.90
CA HIS A 59 -0.39 -7.99 -8.80
C HIS A 59 0.52 -9.21 -8.98
N LYS A 60 1.84 -9.02 -9.13
CA LYS A 60 2.82 -10.12 -9.24
C LYS A 60 2.84 -11.02 -8.00
N HIS A 61 2.59 -10.44 -6.83
CA HIS A 61 2.63 -11.15 -5.54
C HIS A 61 1.23 -11.49 -4.99
N ALA A 62 0.16 -11.22 -5.75
CA ALA A 62 -1.18 -11.65 -5.41
C ALA A 62 -1.28 -13.18 -5.49
N SER A 63 -1.80 -13.80 -4.43
CA SER A 63 -2.01 -15.25 -4.37
C SER A 63 -3.18 -15.74 -5.22
N VAL A 64 -4.00 -14.81 -5.72
CA VAL A 64 -5.18 -15.05 -6.54
C VAL A 64 -5.08 -14.13 -7.75
N ASP A 65 -5.39 -14.69 -8.93
CA ASP A 65 -5.53 -13.93 -10.17
C ASP A 65 -6.81 -13.09 -10.08
N LEU A 66 -6.72 -11.99 -9.34
CA LEU A 66 -7.79 -11.02 -9.18
C LEU A 66 -7.74 -10.10 -10.40
N ASP A 67 -8.89 -9.90 -11.03
CA ASP A 67 -9.00 -8.84 -12.02
C ASP A 67 -8.60 -7.50 -11.37
N ARG A 68 -7.86 -6.67 -12.11
CA ARG A 68 -7.30 -5.42 -11.55
C ARG A 68 -8.40 -4.54 -10.96
N ASN A 69 -9.62 -4.52 -11.52
CA ASN A 69 -10.71 -3.68 -10.99
C ASN A 69 -11.21 -4.17 -9.62
N SER A 70 -11.44 -5.47 -9.42
CA SER A 70 -11.80 -6.02 -8.10
C SER A 70 -10.68 -5.82 -7.08
N TYR A 71 -9.43 -5.92 -7.51
CA TYR A 71 -8.26 -5.64 -6.68
C TYR A 71 -8.22 -4.18 -6.19
N TRP A 72 -8.40 -3.21 -7.09
CA TRP A 72 -8.41 -1.79 -6.75
C TRP A 72 -9.61 -1.38 -5.88
N THR A 73 -10.75 -2.05 -6.05
CA THR A 73 -11.91 -1.90 -5.16
C THR A 73 -11.55 -2.32 -3.73
N ALA A 74 -10.92 -3.48 -3.57
CA ALA A 74 -10.51 -4.00 -2.26
C ALA A 74 -9.47 -3.09 -1.56
N ILE A 75 -8.47 -2.59 -2.30
CA ILE A 75 -7.48 -1.63 -1.79
C ILE A 75 -8.18 -0.34 -1.34
N THR A 76 -9.04 0.21 -2.19
CA THR A 76 -9.76 1.45 -1.89
C THR A 76 -10.64 1.31 -0.65
N ASP A 77 -11.33 0.18 -0.50
CA ASP A 77 -12.17 -0.09 0.68
C ASP A 77 -11.35 -0.33 1.95
N ALA A 78 -10.18 -0.97 1.86
CA ALA A 78 -9.26 -1.11 2.99
C ALA A 78 -8.81 0.26 3.50
N TYR A 79 -8.40 1.17 2.61
CA TYR A 79 -7.94 2.51 2.97
C TYR A 79 -9.05 3.47 3.41
N LYS A 80 -10.34 3.15 3.16
CA LYS A 80 -11.48 3.87 3.75
C LYS A 80 -11.67 3.57 5.25
N SER A 81 -11.03 2.53 5.78
CA SER A 81 -11.08 2.21 7.21
C SER A 81 -10.20 3.15 8.02
N ASP A 82 -10.75 3.71 9.10
CA ASP A 82 -10.00 4.51 10.08
C ASP A 82 -8.80 3.74 10.64
N TYR A 83 -8.88 2.40 10.71
CA TYR A 83 -7.78 1.56 11.17
C TYR A 83 -6.56 1.63 10.23
N VAL A 84 -6.77 1.41 8.93
CA VAL A 84 -5.70 1.46 7.93
C VAL A 84 -5.16 2.88 7.82
N LYS A 85 -6.05 3.87 7.81
CA LYS A 85 -5.66 5.29 7.85
C LYS A 85 -4.72 5.61 9.00
N ASN A 86 -5.08 5.23 10.23
CA ASN A 86 -4.28 5.53 11.41
C ASN A 86 -2.91 4.83 11.38
N ILE A 87 -2.84 3.59 10.88
CA ILE A 87 -1.56 2.87 10.73
C ILE A 87 -0.68 3.55 9.69
N THR A 88 -1.23 3.87 8.53
CA THR A 88 -0.49 4.53 7.44
C THR A 88 0.00 5.92 7.87
N ASP A 89 -0.85 6.71 8.54
CA ASP A 89 -0.47 8.03 9.04
C ASP A 89 0.53 7.95 10.19
N ALA A 90 0.45 6.93 11.06
CA ALA A 90 1.46 6.70 12.09
C ALA A 90 2.83 6.32 11.49
N LYS A 91 2.83 5.56 10.39
CA LYS A 91 4.05 5.08 9.73
C LYS A 91 4.73 6.15 8.87
N TYR A 92 3.94 6.90 8.11
CA TYR A 92 4.44 7.81 7.07
C TYR A 92 4.17 9.30 7.34
N GLY A 93 3.52 9.60 8.47
CA GLY A 93 3.14 10.95 8.89
C GLY A 93 1.69 11.30 8.54
N LEU A 94 1.14 12.27 9.28
CA LEU A 94 -0.25 12.71 9.15
C LEU A 94 -0.59 13.10 7.69
N GLY A 95 -1.71 12.57 7.18
CA GLY A 95 -2.19 12.83 5.82
C GLY A 95 -1.55 11.97 4.73
N ALA A 96 -0.63 11.05 5.08
CA ALA A 96 -0.05 10.11 4.12
C ALA A 96 -1.11 9.17 3.54
N SER A 97 -2.03 8.66 4.37
CA SER A 97 -3.13 7.82 3.93
C SER A 97 -4.00 8.50 2.87
N GLU A 98 -4.36 9.77 3.10
CA GLU A 98 -5.17 10.54 2.16
C GLU A 98 -4.44 10.78 0.83
N TYR A 99 -3.14 11.08 0.89
CA TYR A 99 -2.32 11.26 -0.30
C TYR A 99 -2.23 9.97 -1.14
N ILE A 100 -1.98 8.83 -0.50
CA ILE A 100 -1.93 7.51 -1.16
C ILE A 100 -3.26 7.21 -1.85
N VAL A 101 -4.39 7.37 -1.15
CA VAL A 101 -5.72 7.13 -1.71
C VAL A 101 -5.98 7.99 -2.95
N LYS A 102 -5.62 9.28 -2.91
CA LYS A 102 -5.78 10.18 -4.05
C LYS A 102 -4.92 9.77 -5.24
N ALA A 103 -3.66 9.40 -5.00
CA ALA A 103 -2.75 8.95 -6.05
C ALA A 103 -3.25 7.66 -6.72
N PHE A 104 -3.75 6.72 -5.91
CA PHE A 104 -4.34 5.47 -6.38
C PHE A 104 -5.64 5.69 -7.16
N GLN A 105 -6.54 6.53 -6.65
CA GLN A 105 -7.79 6.87 -7.34
C GLN A 105 -7.51 7.50 -8.71
N TYR A 106 -6.56 8.44 -8.78
CA TYR A 106 -6.17 9.04 -10.07
C TYR A 106 -5.66 7.98 -11.05
N TYR A 107 -4.81 7.06 -10.60
CA TYR A 107 -4.28 5.98 -11.44
C TYR A 107 -5.37 5.07 -12.00
N VAL A 108 -6.36 4.72 -11.17
CA VAL A 108 -7.52 3.91 -11.58
C VAL A 108 -8.40 4.67 -12.57
N ASP A 109 -8.74 5.92 -12.27
CA ASP A 109 -9.64 6.73 -13.10
C ASP A 109 -9.05 7.08 -14.47
N ASN A 110 -7.71 7.10 -14.60
CA ASN A 110 -7.00 7.49 -15.82
C ASN A 110 -6.35 6.32 -16.55
N ARG A 111 -6.54 5.08 -16.09
CA ARG A 111 -6.11 3.91 -16.86
C ARG A 111 -7.00 3.75 -18.08
N GLN A 112 -6.40 3.74 -19.26
CA GLN A 112 -7.07 3.25 -20.46
C GLN A 112 -6.96 1.73 -20.45
N GLU A 113 -8.11 1.05 -20.54
CA GLU A 113 -8.20 -0.40 -20.75
C GLU A 113 -7.55 -0.84 -22.06
#